data_AF-A0A955G5W8-F1
#
_entry.id   AF-A0A955G5W8-F1
#
_cell.length_a   1.000
_cell.length_b   1.000
_cell.length_c   1.000
_cell.angle_alpha   90.00
_cell.angle_beta   90.00
_cell.angle_gamma   90.00
#
_symmetry.space_group_name_H-M   'P 1'
#
loop_
_entity.id
_entity.type
_entity.pdbx_description
1 polymer ?
#
loop_
_entity_poly.entity_id
_entity_poly.type
_entity_poly.pdbx_seq_one_letter_code
_entity_poly.pdbx_strand_id
1 'polypeptide(L)'
;MKSMKKKIRRIVRRAKRIRSGGVVAVAVLLLFGAGFLIERNVVNANYTELLSTIAEGESKGNYNAYFGHAGNTSIDFTNMTVGEVLQWQHDFVAGGQPSNAVGKYQFIRPTLEGLVNELGVGRDGLFDEALQDRLAIHLLERRGVREYLRGHITREQFAHNLSMEWAALPRVIGRNPGASYYDGDGLNKAQVSIDVVLAAIDSLRGTTSV
;
A
#
# COMPACT_ATOMS: atom_id res chain seq x y z
N MET A 1 -14.15 24.28 8.67
CA MET A 1 -13.45 25.06 7.61
C MET A 1 -13.61 26.60 7.66
N LYS A 2 -14.81 27.17 7.90
CA LYS A 2 -15.04 28.65 7.89
C LYS A 2 -14.32 29.42 9.04
N SER A 3 -14.15 28.80 10.21
CA SER A 3 -13.47 29.41 11.38
C SER A 3 -11.98 29.69 11.14
N MET A 4 -11.29 28.76 10.47
CA MET A 4 -9.85 28.83 10.21
C MET A 4 -9.48 29.94 9.22
N LYS A 5 -10.28 30.12 8.15
CA LYS A 5 -10.13 31.22 7.19
C LYS A 5 -10.30 32.60 7.86
N LYS A 6 -11.15 32.71 8.89
CA LYS A 6 -11.38 33.96 9.64
C LYS A 6 -10.21 34.28 10.58
N LYS A 7 -9.61 33.25 11.20
CA LYS A 7 -8.39 33.36 12.02
C LYS A 7 -7.18 33.81 11.17
N ILE A 8 -7.01 33.21 10.00
CA ILE A 8 -5.94 33.55 9.02
C ILE A 8 -6.07 35.00 8.54
N ARG A 9 -7.28 35.45 8.18
CA ARG A 9 -7.51 36.85 7.77
C ARG A 9 -7.19 37.87 8.86
N ARG A 10 -7.42 37.54 10.14
CA ARG A 10 -7.07 38.41 11.28
C ARG A 10 -5.56 38.52 11.48
N ILE A 11 -4.83 37.41 11.32
CA ILE A 11 -3.36 37.38 11.45
C ILE A 11 -2.69 38.18 10.34
N VAL A 12 -3.13 38.01 9.08
CA VAL A 12 -2.61 38.76 7.92
C VAL A 12 -2.85 40.26 8.06
N ARG A 13 -4.02 40.67 8.59
CA ARG A 13 -4.31 42.10 8.85
C ARG A 13 -3.44 42.69 9.96
N ARG A 14 -3.07 41.90 10.97
CA ARG A 14 -2.18 42.32 12.07
C ARG A 14 -0.73 42.49 11.59
N ALA A 15 -0.26 41.59 10.73
CA ALA A 15 1.06 41.66 10.11
C ALA A 15 1.20 42.87 9.16
N LYS A 16 0.15 43.23 8.40
CA LYS A 16 0.16 44.42 7.52
C LYS A 16 0.25 45.76 8.26
N ARG A 17 -0.07 45.80 9.56
CA ARG A 17 -0.06 47.03 10.37
C ARG A 17 1.32 47.35 10.98
N ILE A 18 2.28 46.43 10.89
CA ILE A 18 3.66 46.57 11.39
C ILE A 18 4.58 46.91 10.22
N ARG A 19 4.17 47.89 9.40
CA ARG A 19 4.94 48.44 8.28
C ARG A 19 5.34 49.89 8.61
N SER A 20 6.17 50.03 9.63
CA SER A 20 6.97 51.22 9.88
C SER A 20 8.10 50.81 10.83
N GLY A 21 9.29 50.60 10.29
CA GLY A 21 10.46 50.15 11.04
C GLY A 21 10.97 48.81 10.50
N GLY A 22 11.96 48.87 9.62
CA GLY A 22 12.70 47.69 9.18
C GLY A 22 13.31 46.98 10.40
N VAL A 23 13.34 45.64 10.34
CA VAL A 23 14.16 44.67 11.09
C VAL A 23 13.39 43.35 11.39
N VAL A 24 12.05 43.30 11.34
CA VAL A 24 11.32 42.06 11.73
C VAL A 24 11.08 41.05 10.57
N ALA A 25 11.46 41.35 9.32
CA ALA A 25 11.14 40.50 8.17
C ALA A 25 11.94 39.17 8.08
N VAL A 26 12.96 38.96 8.92
CA VAL A 26 13.85 37.78 8.79
C VAL A 26 13.41 36.59 9.66
N ALA A 27 12.66 36.81 10.75
CA ALA A 27 12.32 35.72 11.69
C ALA A 27 11.12 34.86 11.24
N VAL A 28 10.21 35.37 10.40
CA VAL A 28 9.01 34.62 9.98
C VAL A 28 9.27 33.70 8.78
N LEU A 29 10.27 34.02 7.94
CA LEU A 29 10.65 33.16 6.81
C LEU A 29 11.41 31.90 7.23
N LEU A 30 12.15 31.93 8.34
CA LEU A 30 12.90 30.76 8.83
C LEU A 30 11.99 29.67 9.42
N LEU A 31 10.85 30.04 10.01
CA LEU A 31 9.90 29.07 10.57
C LEU A 31 9.05 28.37 9.50
N PHE A 32 8.75 29.03 8.37
CA PHE A 32 8.12 28.37 7.23
C PHE A 32 9.11 27.55 6.40
N GLY A 33 10.37 28.00 6.30
CA GLY A 33 11.44 27.25 5.66
C GLY A 33 11.73 25.92 6.35
N ALA A 34 11.86 25.92 7.69
CA ALA A 34 12.06 24.69 8.46
C ALA A 34 10.85 23.74 8.41
N GLY A 35 9.62 24.26 8.47
CA GLY A 35 8.41 23.44 8.34
C GLY A 35 8.26 22.78 6.97
N PHE A 36 8.73 23.43 5.90
CA PHE A 36 8.72 22.90 4.53
C PHE A 36 9.95 22.01 4.22
N LEU A 37 11.07 22.23 4.92
CA LEU A 37 12.27 21.38 4.83
C LEU A 37 12.13 20.06 5.60
N ILE A 38 11.27 19.97 6.62
CA ILE A 38 11.04 18.72 7.36
C ILE A 38 10.19 17.70 6.57
N GLU A 39 9.35 18.13 5.61
CA GLU A 39 8.57 17.21 4.77
C GLU A 39 9.40 16.48 3.69
N ARG A 40 10.67 16.86 3.48
CA ARG A 40 11.53 16.30 2.43
C ARG A 40 12.52 15.23 2.91
N ASN A 41 12.36 14.70 4.10
CA ASN A 41 12.78 13.31 4.32
C ASN A 41 11.71 12.42 3.67
N VAL A 42 11.74 12.35 2.33
CA VAL A 42 11.12 11.23 1.62
C VAL A 42 11.84 10.01 2.16
N VAL A 43 11.21 9.35 3.13
CA VAL A 43 11.64 8.04 3.59
C VAL A 43 11.60 7.19 2.34
N ASN A 44 12.76 6.94 1.73
CA ASN A 44 12.89 5.95 0.68
C ASN A 44 12.71 4.60 1.37
N ALA A 45 11.44 4.24 1.62
CA ALA A 45 11.09 3.00 2.26
C ALA A 45 11.54 1.86 1.34
N ASN A 46 12.34 0.96 1.89
CA ASN A 46 12.71 -0.24 1.18
C ASN A 46 11.57 -1.26 1.33
N TYR A 47 10.80 -1.47 0.27
CA TYR A 47 9.66 -2.38 0.27
C TYR A 47 10.04 -3.85 0.03
N THR A 48 11.30 -4.15 -0.29
CA THR A 48 11.72 -5.48 -0.77
C THR A 48 11.33 -6.61 0.18
N GLU A 49 11.68 -6.51 1.47
CA GLU A 49 11.39 -7.58 2.44
C GLU A 49 9.90 -7.76 2.69
N LEU A 50 9.15 -6.66 2.78
CA LEU A 50 7.70 -6.71 2.97
C LEU A 50 7.00 -7.31 1.75
N LEU A 51 7.35 -6.88 0.54
CA LEU A 51 6.79 -7.43 -0.69
C LEU A 51 7.19 -8.89 -0.89
N SER A 52 8.42 -9.28 -0.54
CA SER A 52 8.86 -10.68 -0.57
C SER A 52 8.05 -11.54 0.40
N THR A 53 7.81 -11.06 1.61
CA THR A 53 7.00 -11.76 2.63
C THR A 53 5.55 -11.95 2.17
N ILE A 54 4.94 -10.92 1.58
CA ILE A 54 3.59 -11.00 1.02
C ILE A 54 3.56 -12.01 -0.13
N ALA A 55 4.50 -11.88 -1.08
CA ALA A 55 4.55 -12.73 -2.26
C ALA A 55 4.81 -14.21 -1.92
N GLU A 56 5.63 -14.49 -0.90
CA GLU A 56 5.86 -15.86 -0.43
C GLU A 56 4.56 -16.51 0.05
N GLY A 57 3.79 -15.79 0.88
CA GLY A 57 2.52 -16.30 1.40
C GLY A 57 1.42 -16.45 0.34
N GLU A 58 1.37 -15.52 -0.61
CA GLU A 58 0.30 -15.48 -1.63
C GLU A 58 0.57 -16.39 -2.84
N SER A 59 1.83 -16.48 -3.27
CA SER A 59 2.17 -17.08 -4.58
C SER A 59 3.52 -17.77 -4.65
N LYS A 60 4.31 -17.82 -3.56
CA LYS A 60 5.72 -18.23 -3.58
C LYS A 60 6.57 -17.38 -4.54
N GLY A 61 6.21 -16.10 -4.69
CA GLY A 61 6.93 -15.17 -5.57
C GLY A 61 6.58 -15.26 -7.06
N ASN A 62 5.63 -16.08 -7.47
CA ASN A 62 5.35 -16.34 -8.88
C ASN A 62 4.42 -15.28 -9.50
N TYR A 63 4.95 -14.47 -10.43
CA TYR A 63 4.20 -13.47 -11.21
C TYR A 63 3.11 -14.04 -12.12
N ASN A 64 3.14 -15.35 -12.36
CA ASN A 64 2.14 -16.06 -13.15
C ASN A 64 1.22 -16.93 -12.29
N ALA A 65 1.31 -16.88 -10.96
CA ALA A 65 0.38 -17.60 -10.10
C ALA A 65 -1.07 -17.18 -10.35
N TYR A 66 -2.00 -18.09 -10.11
CA TYR A 66 -3.42 -17.78 -10.01
C TYR A 66 -4.03 -18.58 -8.86
N PHE A 67 -5.26 -18.24 -8.48
CA PHE A 67 -5.95 -18.83 -7.35
C PHE A 67 -5.85 -20.37 -7.34
N GLY A 68 -5.29 -20.93 -6.25
CA GLY A 68 -5.09 -22.37 -6.07
C GLY A 68 -3.86 -22.97 -6.80
N HIS A 69 -3.14 -22.18 -7.58
CA HIS A 69 -2.06 -22.62 -8.47
C HIS A 69 -0.82 -21.71 -8.38
N ALA A 70 -0.22 -21.61 -7.18
CA ALA A 70 1.00 -20.84 -6.95
C ALA A 70 2.19 -21.27 -7.84
N GLY A 71 2.25 -22.54 -8.24
CA GLY A 71 3.29 -23.09 -9.13
C GLY A 71 2.96 -23.02 -10.63
N ASN A 72 1.98 -22.21 -11.04
CA ASN A 72 1.59 -22.11 -12.45
C ASN A 72 2.77 -21.75 -13.36
N THR A 73 2.88 -22.47 -14.48
CA THR A 73 3.85 -22.22 -15.57
C THR A 73 3.19 -22.30 -16.95
N SER A 74 1.89 -22.62 -17.04
CA SER A 74 1.19 -22.82 -18.30
C SER A 74 0.55 -21.54 -18.84
N ILE A 75 0.13 -20.64 -17.95
CA ILE A 75 -0.43 -19.33 -18.31
C ILE A 75 0.60 -18.25 -18.02
N ASP A 76 0.97 -17.49 -19.05
CA ASP A 76 1.92 -16.38 -18.97
C ASP A 76 1.16 -15.05 -18.86
N PHE A 77 0.71 -14.72 -17.65
CA PHE A 77 0.06 -13.45 -17.33
C PHE A 77 0.99 -12.25 -17.52
N THR A 78 2.30 -12.43 -17.34
CA THR A 78 3.30 -11.36 -17.50
C THR A 78 3.40 -10.83 -18.93
N ASN A 79 3.00 -11.64 -19.92
CA ASN A 79 2.90 -11.23 -21.32
C ASN A 79 1.48 -10.88 -21.78
N MET A 80 0.49 -10.89 -20.89
CA MET A 80 -0.86 -10.43 -21.19
C MET A 80 -1.00 -8.94 -20.91
N THR A 81 -1.86 -8.28 -21.68
CA THR A 81 -2.34 -6.94 -21.34
C THR A 81 -3.25 -6.99 -20.13
N VAL A 82 -3.36 -5.87 -19.40
CA VAL A 82 -4.31 -5.70 -18.29
C VAL A 82 -5.74 -6.06 -18.73
N GLY A 83 -6.13 -5.70 -19.95
CA GLY A 83 -7.43 -6.03 -20.53
C GLY A 83 -7.67 -7.54 -20.64
N GLU A 84 -6.68 -8.28 -21.12
CA GLU A 84 -6.71 -9.74 -21.24
C GLU A 84 -6.74 -10.41 -19.86
N VAL A 85 -5.94 -9.93 -18.90
CA VAL A 85 -5.96 -10.44 -17.53
C VAL A 85 -7.33 -10.25 -16.88
N LEU A 86 -7.91 -9.05 -16.98
CA LEU A 86 -9.25 -8.76 -16.45
C LEU A 86 -10.34 -9.63 -17.10
N GLN A 87 -10.18 -9.97 -18.38
CA GLN A 87 -11.08 -10.86 -19.10
C GLN A 87 -10.91 -12.30 -18.63
N TRP A 88 -9.67 -12.79 -18.53
CA TRP A 88 -9.37 -14.11 -17.99
C TRP A 88 -9.95 -14.28 -16.59
N GLN A 89 -9.76 -13.28 -15.73
CA GLN A 89 -10.29 -13.29 -14.37
C GLN A 89 -11.83 -13.33 -14.32
N HIS A 90 -12.50 -12.66 -15.27
CA HIS A 90 -13.95 -12.72 -15.40
C HIS A 90 -14.39 -14.14 -15.78
N ASP A 91 -13.77 -14.71 -16.82
CA ASP A 91 -14.16 -16.01 -17.36
C ASP A 91 -13.86 -17.14 -16.38
N PHE A 92 -12.78 -17.04 -15.60
CA PHE A 92 -12.40 -18.03 -14.60
C PHE A 92 -13.47 -18.22 -13.51
N VAL A 93 -13.99 -17.12 -12.94
CA VAL A 93 -15.09 -17.20 -11.94
C VAL A 93 -16.43 -17.51 -12.59
N ALA A 94 -16.68 -17.05 -13.82
CA ALA A 94 -17.87 -17.45 -14.59
C ALA A 94 -17.89 -18.96 -14.86
N GLY A 95 -16.72 -19.59 -14.95
CA GLY A 95 -16.52 -21.04 -15.02
C GLY A 95 -16.70 -21.79 -13.69
N GLY A 96 -17.09 -21.10 -12.61
CA GLY A 96 -17.40 -21.71 -11.31
C GLY A 96 -16.25 -21.72 -10.30
N GLN A 97 -15.13 -21.07 -10.59
CA GLN A 97 -14.03 -20.95 -9.65
C GLN A 97 -14.36 -19.94 -8.53
N PRO A 98 -13.92 -20.20 -7.29
CA PRO A 98 -14.34 -19.39 -6.13
C PRO A 98 -13.62 -18.03 -6.05
N SER A 99 -12.49 -17.87 -6.75
CA SER A 99 -11.72 -16.63 -6.79
C SER A 99 -10.99 -16.51 -8.13
N ASN A 100 -10.76 -15.26 -8.55
CA ASN A 100 -9.99 -14.92 -9.75
C ASN A 100 -8.67 -14.22 -9.43
N ALA A 101 -8.08 -14.49 -8.26
CA ALA A 101 -6.79 -13.93 -7.90
C ALA A 101 -5.70 -14.36 -8.89
N VAL A 102 -4.87 -13.40 -9.34
CA VAL A 102 -3.76 -13.62 -10.27
C VAL A 102 -2.52 -12.83 -9.88
N GLY A 103 -1.38 -13.30 -10.35
CA GLY A 103 -0.09 -12.67 -10.18
C GLY A 103 0.58 -12.94 -8.84
N LYS A 104 1.78 -12.38 -8.70
CA LYS A 104 2.65 -12.54 -7.52
C LYS A 104 1.99 -12.11 -6.21
N TYR A 105 1.08 -11.14 -6.31
CA TYR A 105 0.37 -10.56 -5.17
C TYR A 105 -1.13 -10.87 -5.17
N GLN A 106 -1.58 -11.86 -5.96
CA GLN A 106 -2.94 -12.41 -5.96
C GLN A 106 -4.05 -11.35 -6.09
N PHE A 107 -3.95 -10.46 -7.07
CA PHE A 107 -4.95 -9.43 -7.33
C PHE A 107 -6.24 -10.06 -7.84
N ILE A 108 -7.37 -9.82 -7.17
CA ILE A 108 -8.70 -10.14 -7.71
C ILE A 108 -9.16 -9.07 -8.70
N ARG A 109 -10.09 -9.43 -9.60
CA ARG A 109 -10.52 -8.56 -10.70
C ARG A 109 -10.95 -7.15 -10.27
N PRO A 110 -11.83 -6.96 -9.25
CA PRO A 110 -12.24 -5.61 -8.83
C PRO A 110 -11.07 -4.78 -8.30
N THR A 111 -10.13 -5.43 -7.59
CA THR A 111 -8.94 -4.77 -7.04
C THR A 111 -8.01 -4.33 -8.17
N LEU A 112 -7.72 -5.22 -9.12
CA LEU A 112 -6.88 -4.91 -10.28
C LEU A 112 -7.48 -3.75 -11.09
N GLU A 113 -8.77 -3.83 -11.43
CA GLU A 113 -9.50 -2.79 -12.17
C GLU A 113 -9.45 -1.43 -11.46
N GLY A 114 -9.66 -1.41 -10.14
CA GLY A 114 -9.56 -0.17 -9.36
C GLY A 114 -8.14 0.42 -9.35
N LEU A 115 -7.11 -0.43 -9.19
CA LEU A 115 -5.72 0.02 -9.13
C LEU A 115 -5.23 0.59 -10.46
N VAL A 116 -5.51 -0.07 -11.58
CA VAL A 116 -5.07 0.42 -12.91
C VAL A 116 -5.77 1.73 -13.25
N ASN A 117 -7.04 1.91 -12.86
CA ASN A 117 -7.75 3.17 -13.02
C ASN A 117 -7.13 4.30 -12.17
N GLU A 118 -6.78 4.03 -10.91
CA GLU A 118 -6.13 5.03 -10.04
C GLU A 118 -4.74 5.45 -10.55
N LEU A 119 -3.99 4.52 -11.13
CA LEU A 119 -2.66 4.78 -11.68
C LEU A 119 -2.66 5.25 -13.14
N GLY A 120 -3.83 5.35 -13.78
CA GLY A 120 -3.96 5.75 -15.18
C GLY A 120 -3.33 4.76 -16.17
N VAL A 121 -3.31 3.47 -15.82
CA VAL A 121 -2.78 2.39 -16.67
C VAL A 121 -3.88 1.94 -17.63
N GLY A 122 -3.63 2.07 -18.93
CA GLY A 122 -4.53 1.63 -19.98
C GLY A 122 -4.70 0.10 -20.01
N ARG A 123 -5.84 -0.37 -20.54
CA ARG A 123 -6.12 -1.81 -20.67
C ARG A 123 -5.20 -2.51 -21.69
N ASP A 124 -4.55 -1.75 -22.55
CA ASP A 124 -3.54 -2.17 -23.52
C ASP A 124 -2.13 -2.28 -22.92
N GLY A 125 -1.90 -1.76 -21.72
CA GLY A 125 -0.63 -1.94 -21.00
C GLY A 125 -0.42 -3.38 -20.54
N LEU A 126 0.83 -3.85 -20.53
CA LEU A 126 1.18 -5.19 -20.05
C LEU A 126 0.99 -5.33 -18.54
N PHE A 127 0.52 -6.50 -18.11
CA PHE A 127 0.49 -6.96 -16.72
C PHE A 127 1.81 -7.63 -16.32
N ASP A 128 2.91 -6.99 -16.70
CA ASP A 128 4.27 -7.46 -16.45
C ASP A 128 4.66 -7.39 -14.97
N GLU A 129 5.84 -7.92 -14.66
CA GLU A 129 6.39 -7.96 -13.30
C GLU A 129 6.48 -6.57 -12.66
N ALA A 130 6.91 -5.57 -13.44
CA ALA A 130 7.08 -4.20 -12.97
C ALA A 130 5.73 -3.54 -12.63
N LEU A 131 4.69 -3.79 -13.43
CA LEU A 131 3.35 -3.32 -13.12
C LEU A 131 2.84 -4.00 -11.85
N GLN A 132 2.97 -5.31 -11.72
CA GLN A 132 2.53 -6.05 -10.53
C GLN A 132 3.19 -5.52 -9.24
N ASP A 133 4.50 -5.30 -9.24
CA ASP A 133 5.21 -4.71 -8.09
C ASP A 133 4.70 -3.30 -7.77
N ARG A 134 4.48 -2.46 -8.79
CA ARG A 134 3.94 -1.10 -8.61
C ARG A 134 2.53 -1.12 -8.04
N LEU A 135 1.66 -2.02 -8.51
CA LEU A 135 0.30 -2.20 -8.01
C LEU A 135 0.31 -2.64 -6.54
N ALA A 136 1.22 -3.55 -6.16
CA ALA A 136 1.38 -4.00 -4.77
C ALA A 136 1.83 -2.86 -3.85
N ILE A 137 2.79 -2.02 -4.28
CA ILE A 137 3.19 -0.83 -3.51
C ILE A 137 2.00 0.11 -3.32
N HIS A 138 1.19 0.34 -4.34
CA HIS A 138 0.00 1.18 -4.23
C HIS A 138 -1.03 0.61 -3.24
N LEU A 139 -1.16 -0.72 -3.15
CA LEU A 139 -1.96 -1.36 -2.09
C LEU A 139 -1.38 -1.13 -0.69
N LEU A 140 -0.05 -1.16 -0.52
CA LEU A 140 0.58 -0.79 0.76
C LEU A 140 0.22 0.65 1.16
N GLU A 141 0.16 1.57 0.19
CA GLU A 141 -0.32 2.94 0.43
C GLU A 141 -1.78 2.98 0.88
N ARG A 142 -2.67 2.25 0.21
CA ARG A 142 -4.09 2.14 0.63
C ARG A 142 -4.23 1.55 2.04
N ARG A 143 -3.33 0.67 2.46
CA ARG A 143 -3.34 0.04 3.79
C ARG A 143 -2.60 0.82 4.88
N GLY A 144 -2.00 1.95 4.52
CA GLY A 144 -1.53 2.95 5.46
C GLY A 144 -0.03 2.93 5.72
N VAL A 145 0.80 2.48 4.75
CA VAL A 145 2.26 2.44 4.95
C VAL A 145 2.84 3.82 5.23
N ARG A 146 2.28 4.88 4.63
CA ARG A 146 2.72 6.26 4.85
C ARG A 146 2.39 6.74 6.26
N GLU A 147 1.23 6.36 6.79
CA GLU A 147 0.79 6.62 8.16
C GLU A 147 1.69 5.89 9.14
N TYR A 148 2.04 4.63 8.86
CA TYR A 148 2.98 3.86 9.69
C TYR A 148 4.37 4.49 9.71
N LEU A 149 4.91 4.88 8.56
CA LEU A 149 6.22 5.52 8.45
C LEU A 149 6.27 6.88 9.16
N ARG A 150 5.16 7.61 9.20
CA ARG A 150 5.02 8.87 9.96
C ARG A 150 4.70 8.67 11.44
N GLY A 151 4.52 7.42 11.90
CA GLY A 151 4.17 7.10 13.28
C GLY A 151 2.72 7.41 13.66
N HIS A 152 1.83 7.62 12.69
CA HIS A 152 0.41 7.88 12.92
C HIS A 152 -0.39 6.61 13.23
N ILE A 153 0.08 5.44 12.76
CA ILE A 153 -0.46 4.13 13.15
C ILE A 153 0.67 3.25 13.68
N THR A 154 0.33 2.34 14.58
CA THR A 154 1.29 1.38 15.12
C THR A 154 1.66 0.33 14.06
N ARG A 155 2.76 -0.38 14.31
CA ARG A 155 3.19 -1.53 13.49
C ARG A 155 2.10 -2.60 13.44
N GLU A 156 1.49 -2.92 14.57
CA GLU A 156 0.45 -3.93 14.71
C GLU A 156 -0.84 -3.52 13.99
N GLN A 157 -1.19 -2.22 14.03
CA GLN A 157 -2.33 -1.70 13.27
C GLN A 157 -2.08 -1.78 11.77
N PHE A 158 -0.87 -1.43 11.32
CA PHE A 158 -0.52 -1.57 9.91
C PHE A 158 -0.54 -3.04 9.46
N ALA A 159 0.06 -3.95 10.24
CA ALA A 159 0.01 -5.39 9.97
C ALA A 159 -1.43 -5.93 9.88
N HIS A 160 -2.31 -5.51 10.79
CA HIS A 160 -3.72 -5.83 10.70
C HIS A 160 -4.38 -5.27 9.44
N ASN A 161 -4.04 -4.04 9.04
CA ASN A 161 -4.56 -3.48 7.78
C ASN A 161 -4.12 -4.26 6.54
N LEU A 162 -2.88 -4.76 6.52
CA LEU A 162 -2.38 -5.60 5.44
C LEU A 162 -3.15 -6.92 5.34
N SER A 163 -3.55 -7.52 6.47
CA SER A 163 -4.37 -8.74 6.48
C SER A 163 -5.75 -8.59 5.82
N MET A 164 -6.25 -7.35 5.72
CA MET A 164 -7.50 -7.05 5.02
C MET A 164 -7.33 -6.91 3.49
N GLU A 165 -6.11 -7.04 2.97
CA GLU A 165 -5.80 -7.04 1.53
C GLU A 165 -5.31 -8.42 1.06
N TRP A 166 -4.39 -9.01 1.82
CA TRP A 166 -3.74 -10.27 1.50
C TRP A 166 -4.17 -11.35 2.47
N ALA A 167 -4.87 -12.35 1.95
CA ALA A 167 -5.47 -13.42 2.75
C ALA A 167 -4.42 -14.33 3.40
N ALA A 168 -3.22 -14.41 2.83
CA ALA A 168 -2.09 -15.15 3.39
C ALA A 168 -1.50 -14.48 4.64
N LEU A 169 -1.77 -13.19 4.88
CA LEU A 169 -1.29 -12.50 6.07
C LEU A 169 -2.24 -12.72 7.26
N PRO A 170 -1.69 -12.90 8.48
CA PRO A 170 -2.49 -13.07 9.67
C PRO A 170 -3.05 -11.73 10.14
N ARG A 171 -4.29 -11.75 10.65
CA ARG A 171 -4.80 -10.66 11.47
C ARG A 171 -3.95 -10.58 12.76
N VAL A 172 -3.57 -9.36 13.12
CA VAL A 172 -2.81 -9.10 14.36
C VAL A 172 -3.72 -8.58 15.48
N ILE A 173 -4.78 -7.86 15.12
CA ILE A 173 -5.74 -7.25 16.04
C ILE A 173 -7.10 -7.96 15.89
N GLY A 174 -7.84 -8.07 16.99
CA GLY A 174 -9.20 -8.58 17.02
C GLY A 174 -9.31 -10.05 17.43
N ARG A 175 -10.39 -10.71 17.01
CA ARG A 175 -10.67 -12.10 17.35
C ARG A 175 -9.79 -13.05 16.55
N ASN A 176 -9.24 -14.06 17.21
CA ASN A 176 -8.36 -15.09 16.63
C ASN A 176 -7.09 -14.54 15.93
N PRO A 177 -6.22 -13.76 16.62
CA PRO A 177 -4.94 -13.34 16.06
C PRO A 177 -4.13 -14.53 15.52
N GLY A 178 -3.51 -14.37 14.36
CA GLY A 178 -2.76 -15.43 13.67
C GLY A 178 -3.55 -16.10 12.55
N ALA A 179 -4.89 -16.00 12.56
CA ALA A 179 -5.72 -16.46 11.45
C ALA A 179 -5.79 -15.43 10.31
N SER A 180 -6.18 -15.84 9.10
CA SER A 180 -6.46 -14.90 8.00
C SER A 180 -7.55 -13.91 8.42
N TYR A 181 -7.57 -12.69 7.89
CA TYR A 181 -8.73 -11.80 8.06
C TYR A 181 -10.03 -12.43 7.51
N TYR A 182 -9.91 -13.32 6.53
CA TYR A 182 -11.03 -14.02 5.90
C TYR A 182 -11.30 -15.41 6.49
N ASP A 183 -10.66 -15.76 7.61
CA ASP A 183 -10.91 -17.02 8.32
C ASP A 183 -12.40 -17.25 8.57
N GLY A 184 -12.89 -18.44 8.23
CA GLY A 184 -14.30 -18.84 8.30
C GLY A 184 -15.04 -18.92 6.95
N ASP A 185 -14.44 -18.46 5.85
CA ASP A 185 -15.03 -18.59 4.49
C ASP A 185 -14.77 -19.96 3.83
N GLY A 186 -13.97 -20.81 4.46
CA GLY A 186 -13.60 -22.14 3.95
C GLY A 186 -12.52 -22.12 2.85
N LEU A 187 -12.06 -20.94 2.45
CA LEU A 187 -11.13 -20.71 1.33
C LEU A 187 -9.77 -20.23 1.83
N ASN A 188 -9.77 -19.25 2.74
CA ASN A 188 -8.61 -18.45 3.07
C ASN A 188 -7.98 -18.87 4.39
N LYS A 189 -6.65 -18.94 4.41
CA LYS A 189 -5.83 -19.26 5.59
C LYS A 189 -4.56 -18.44 5.59
N ALA A 190 -4.15 -17.97 6.76
CA ALA A 190 -2.86 -17.32 6.91
C ALA A 190 -1.74 -18.33 6.63
N GLN A 191 -0.77 -17.92 5.81
CA GLN A 191 0.42 -18.70 5.45
C GLN A 191 1.69 -18.15 6.11
N VAL A 192 1.62 -16.94 6.66
CA VAL A 192 2.75 -16.25 7.31
C VAL A 192 2.43 -16.04 8.79
N SER A 193 3.43 -16.16 9.67
CA SER A 193 3.24 -15.86 11.10
C SER A 193 3.23 -14.36 11.37
N ILE A 194 2.62 -13.95 12.49
CA ILE A 194 2.60 -12.54 12.90
C ILE A 194 4.02 -11.99 13.02
N ASP A 195 4.93 -12.72 13.66
CA ASP A 195 6.30 -12.27 13.90
C ASP A 195 7.06 -11.99 12.59
N VAL A 196 6.87 -12.84 11.58
CA VAL A 196 7.49 -12.63 10.26
C VAL A 196 6.94 -11.36 9.59
N VAL A 197 5.63 -11.12 9.66
CA VAL A 197 5.03 -9.90 9.11
C VAL A 197 5.51 -8.65 9.84
N LEU A 198 5.55 -8.67 11.17
CA LEU A 198 6.02 -7.53 11.96
C LEU A 198 7.50 -7.22 11.69
N ALA A 199 8.36 -8.24 11.59
CA ALA A 199 9.76 -8.07 11.23
C ALA A 199 9.92 -7.49 9.82
N ALA A 200 9.13 -7.96 8.85
CA ALA A 200 9.14 -7.43 7.50
C ALA A 200 8.68 -5.95 7.44
N ILE A 201 7.70 -5.55 8.26
CA ILE A 201 7.29 -4.15 8.39
C ILE A 201 8.40 -3.28 9.00
N ASP A 202 9.14 -3.79 9.99
CA ASP A 202 10.22 -3.04 10.64
C ASP A 202 11.36 -2.71 9.68
N SER A 203 11.58 -3.54 8.65
CA SER A 203 12.57 -3.28 7.60
C SER A 203 12.30 -2.00 6.80
N LEU A 204 11.04 -1.52 6.75
CA LEU A 204 10.65 -0.35 5.96
C LEU A 204 11.33 0.95 6.39
N ARG A 205 11.70 1.07 7.68
CA ARG A 205 12.29 2.30 8.23
C ARG A 205 13.80 2.40 7.97
N GLY A 206 14.40 1.36 7.38
CA GLY A 206 15.85 1.21 7.30
C GLY A 206 16.46 1.01 8.69
N THR A 207 17.56 0.25 8.77
CA THR A 207 18.37 0.21 9.99
C THR A 207 18.88 1.62 10.24
N THR A 208 18.29 2.34 11.20
CA THR A 208 18.94 3.52 11.75
C THR A 208 20.10 2.97 12.55
N SER A 209 21.29 2.92 11.96
CA SER A 209 22.51 2.70 12.70
C SER A 209 22.59 3.80 13.75
N VAL A 210 22.38 3.42 15.02
CA VAL A 210 22.60 4.27 16.20
C VAL A 210 24.10 4.43 16.41
#